data_AF-A0A3A9BIK5-F1
#
_entry.id   AF-A0A3A9BIK5-F1
#
_cell.length_a   1.000
_cell.length_b   1.000
_cell.length_c   1.000
_cell.angle_alpha   90.00
_cell.angle_beta   90.00
_cell.angle_gamma   90.00
#
_symmetry.space_group_name_H-M   'P 1'
#
loop_
_entity.id
_entity.type
_entity.pdbx_description
1 polymer ?
#
loop_
_entity_poly.entity_id
_entity_poly.type
_entity_poly.pdbx_seq_one_letter_code
_entity_poly.pdbx_strand_id
1 'polypeptide(L)'
;MDRGGPRIGFISSYNASAGTASIYYPDRCKDVTGELPVFMPCGLTQGFEKGDAVLVLHLSNGSEAGIVMGKYAQGACGAGIAVEGDTLTLKDSSGSIKLSQIIAKCRQ
;
A
#
# COMPACT_ATOMS: atom_id res chain seq x y z
N MET A 1 -25.26 12.56 -6.26
CA MET A 1 -24.93 11.12 -6.17
C MET A 1 -23.42 11.00 -6.24
N ASP A 2 -22.82 10.65 -5.11
CA ASP A 2 -21.37 10.56 -4.99
C ASP A 2 -20.91 9.31 -5.75
N ARG A 3 -20.40 9.51 -6.97
CA ARG A 3 -19.98 8.43 -7.88
C ARG A 3 -18.78 7.73 -7.23
N GLY A 4 -18.84 6.42 -7.07
CA GLY A 4 -17.80 5.59 -6.42
C GLY A 4 -16.43 5.71 -7.09
N GLY A 5 -15.70 6.77 -6.74
CA GLY A 5 -14.37 7.08 -7.22
C GLY A 5 -13.28 6.82 -6.17
N PRO A 6 -12.01 6.96 -6.58
CA PRO A 6 -10.87 6.86 -5.67
C PRO A 6 -10.98 7.88 -4.53
N ARG A 7 -10.67 7.45 -3.31
CA ARG A 7 -10.67 8.32 -2.11
C ARG A 7 -9.46 8.10 -1.26
N ILE A 8 -9.12 9.13 -0.49
CA ILE A 8 -8.12 9.08 0.57
C ILE A 8 -8.84 8.81 1.88
N GLY A 9 -8.36 7.83 2.63
CA GLY A 9 -8.82 7.53 3.98
C GLY A 9 -7.65 7.25 4.92
N PHE A 10 -7.94 7.07 6.20
CA PHE A 10 -6.93 6.79 7.22
C PHE A 10 -7.14 5.40 7.82
N ILE A 11 -6.06 4.66 8.04
CA ILE A 11 -6.15 3.34 8.68
C ILE A 11 -6.68 3.49 10.11
N SER A 12 -7.79 2.83 10.41
CA SER A 12 -8.34 2.71 11.77
C SER A 12 -7.76 1.48 12.48
N SER A 13 -7.74 0.34 11.78
CA SER A 13 -7.16 -0.94 12.22
C SER A 13 -6.65 -1.74 11.02
N TYR A 14 -5.62 -2.54 11.24
CA TYR A 14 -5.03 -3.42 10.23
C TYR A 14 -4.89 -4.84 10.78
N ASN A 15 -5.40 -5.82 10.03
CA ASN A 15 -5.30 -7.24 10.34
C ASN A 15 -4.29 -7.88 9.38
N ALA A 16 -3.05 -8.04 9.85
CA ALA A 16 -1.95 -8.56 9.03
C ALA A 16 -2.12 -10.02 8.62
N SER A 17 -2.82 -10.85 9.41
CA SER A 17 -3.03 -12.26 9.06
C SER A 17 -4.11 -12.45 7.99
N ALA A 18 -5.13 -11.58 8.00
CA ALA A 18 -6.20 -11.59 6.99
C ALA A 18 -5.90 -10.70 5.77
N GLY A 19 -4.91 -9.80 5.85
CA GLY A 19 -4.62 -8.84 4.79
C GLY A 19 -5.72 -7.79 4.60
N THR A 20 -6.44 -7.46 5.68
CA THR A 20 -7.59 -6.55 5.66
C THR A 20 -7.34 -5.32 6.53
N ALA A 21 -7.98 -4.19 6.22
CA ALA A 21 -7.89 -2.96 6.98
C ALA A 21 -9.25 -2.25 7.06
N SER A 22 -9.53 -1.62 8.20
CA SER A 22 -10.67 -0.72 8.36
C SER A 22 -10.24 0.72 8.16
N ILE A 23 -11.03 1.48 7.41
CA ILE A 23 -10.68 2.84 6.98
C ILE A 23 -11.61 3.85 7.63
N TYR A 24 -11.01 4.87 8.24
CA TYR A 24 -11.68 6.03 8.78
C TYR A 24 -11.75 7.16 7.75
N TYR A 25 -12.96 7.68 7.54
CA TYR A 25 -13.24 8.80 6.63
C TYR A 25 -13.71 10.02 7.43
N PRO A 26 -12.85 11.03 7.65
CA PRO A 26 -13.25 12.24 8.37
C PRO A 26 -14.32 13.05 7.63
N ASP A 27 -14.38 12.92 6.30
CA ASP A 27 -15.31 13.60 5.40
C ASP A 27 -16.72 12.99 5.38
N ARG A 28 -16.89 11.72 5.83
CA ARG A 28 -18.21 11.07 5.95
C ARG A 28 -18.65 10.93 7.40
N CYS A 29 -19.00 12.02 8.08
CA CYS A 29 -19.55 11.94 9.45
C CYS A 29 -18.71 11.09 10.44
N LYS A 30 -17.39 10.98 10.24
CA LYS A 30 -16.49 10.12 11.03
C LYS A 30 -16.79 8.62 10.91
N ASP A 31 -17.26 8.19 9.74
CA ASP A 31 -17.57 6.80 9.44
C ASP A 31 -16.30 5.94 9.37
N VAL A 32 -16.42 4.70 9.84
CA VAL A 32 -15.37 3.68 9.82
C VAL A 32 -15.91 2.49 9.05
N THR A 33 -15.21 2.10 7.98
CA THR A 33 -15.63 0.95 7.19
C THR A 33 -15.47 -0.35 7.98
N GLY A 34 -16.18 -1.40 7.52
CA GLY A 34 -15.78 -2.77 7.80
C GLY A 34 -14.37 -3.09 7.29
N GLU A 35 -13.92 -4.32 7.53
CA GLU A 35 -12.63 -4.80 7.04
C GLU A 35 -12.62 -4.89 5.51
N LEU A 36 -11.79 -4.07 4.87
CA LEU A 36 -11.59 -4.06 3.43
C LEU A 36 -10.28 -4.80 3.07
N PRO A 37 -10.26 -5.58 1.97
CA PRO A 37 -9.03 -6.22 1.50
C PRO A 37 -7.98 -5.19 1.06
N VAL A 38 -6.73 -5.47 1.38
CA VAL A 38 -5.56 -4.70 0.93
C VAL A 38 -5.01 -5.29 -0.36
N PHE A 39 -4.76 -4.43 -1.33
CA PHE A 39 -4.06 -4.77 -2.57
C PHE A 39 -2.59 -5.14 -2.29
N MET A 40 -2.18 -6.33 -2.71
CA MET A 40 -0.82 -6.85 -2.56
C MET A 40 -0.17 -7.00 -3.94
N PRO A 41 0.50 -5.95 -4.46
CA PRO A 41 1.17 -6.04 -5.75
C PRO A 41 2.25 -7.12 -5.67
N CYS A 42 2.21 -8.08 -6.60
CA CYS A 42 3.17 -9.18 -6.67
C CYS A 42 3.30 -10.00 -5.37
N GLY A 43 2.24 -10.09 -4.56
CA GLY A 43 2.26 -10.82 -3.29
C GLY A 43 3.00 -10.12 -2.16
N LEU A 44 3.41 -8.85 -2.35
CA LEU A 44 4.04 -8.06 -1.31
C LEU A 44 3.00 -7.58 -0.30
N THR A 45 3.09 -8.10 0.92
CA THR A 45 2.27 -7.66 2.05
C THR A 45 2.67 -6.24 2.46
N GLN A 46 1.69 -5.34 2.56
CA GLN A 46 1.91 -4.00 3.07
C GLN A 46 1.74 -3.99 4.60
N GLY A 47 2.56 -3.22 5.32
CA GLY A 47 2.38 -3.00 6.76
C GLY A 47 1.78 -1.64 7.01
N PHE A 48 0.69 -1.55 7.78
CA PHE A 48 0.03 -0.29 8.13
C PHE A 48 0.01 -0.05 9.64
N GLU A 49 0.08 1.22 9.99
CA GLU A 49 -0.14 1.74 11.32
C GLU A 49 -1.42 2.57 11.36
N LYS A 50 -2.01 2.69 12.56
CA LYS A 50 -3.20 3.51 12.74
C LYS A 50 -2.88 4.97 12.39
N GLY A 51 -3.72 5.58 11.56
CA GLY A 51 -3.55 6.96 11.09
C GLY A 51 -2.77 7.09 9.79
N ASP A 52 -2.25 6.01 9.21
CA ASP A 52 -1.64 6.05 7.89
C ASP A 52 -2.65 6.47 6.82
N ALA A 53 -2.24 7.42 5.97
CA ALA A 53 -3.03 7.84 4.82
C ALA A 53 -2.93 6.78 3.70
N VAL A 54 -4.08 6.33 3.21
CA VAL A 54 -4.18 5.31 2.18
C VAL A 54 -5.14 5.71 1.07
N LEU A 55 -4.86 5.24 -0.14
CA LEU A 55 -5.78 5.34 -1.27
C LEU A 55 -6.71 4.13 -1.25
N VAL A 56 -8.02 4.37 -1.36
CA VAL A 56 -9.05 3.34 -1.39
C VAL A 56 -9.86 3.48 -2.67
N LEU A 57 -10.00 2.37 -3.39
CA LEU A 57 -10.87 2.27 -4.55
C LEU A 57 -12.18 1.63 -4.12
N HIS A 58 -13.25 2.41 -4.10
CA HIS A 58 -14.60 1.90 -3.88
C HIS A 58 -15.18 1.37 -5.20
N LEU A 59 -15.70 0.16 -5.17
CA LEU A 59 -16.37 -0.45 -6.31
C LEU A 59 -17.79 0.15 -6.46
N SER A 60 -18.33 0.10 -7.67
CA SER A 60 -19.61 0.74 -8.00
C SER A 60 -20.83 0.13 -7.29
N ASN A 61 -20.66 -0.99 -6.60
CA ASN A 61 -21.67 -1.67 -5.79
C ASN A 61 -21.76 -1.16 -4.34
N GLY A 62 -21.05 -0.08 -3.97
CA GLY A 62 -21.24 0.64 -2.70
C GLY A 62 -19.97 0.74 -1.85
N SER A 63 -20.04 1.49 -0.75
CA SER A 63 -18.89 1.75 0.14
C SER A 63 -18.46 0.54 0.98
N GLU A 64 -19.25 -0.55 0.98
CA GLU A 64 -18.91 -1.81 1.64
C GLU A 64 -17.96 -2.68 0.81
N ALA A 65 -17.82 -2.37 -0.48
CA ALA A 65 -16.98 -3.11 -1.41
C ALA A 65 -15.87 -2.19 -1.92
N GLY A 66 -14.73 -2.17 -1.22
CA GLY A 66 -13.57 -1.37 -1.60
C GLY A 66 -12.27 -2.15 -1.47
N ILE A 67 -11.25 -1.73 -2.20
CA ILE A 67 -9.89 -2.27 -2.11
C ILE A 67 -8.95 -1.16 -1.65
N VAL A 68 -8.20 -1.42 -0.59
CA VAL A 68 -7.15 -0.51 -0.11
C VAL A 68 -5.93 -0.68 -1.00
N MET A 69 -5.60 0.33 -1.80
CA MET A 69 -4.48 0.26 -2.75
C MET A 69 -3.12 0.34 -2.07
N GLY A 70 -3.08 0.97 -0.91
CA GLY A 70 -1.88 1.07 -0.09
C GLY A 70 -1.60 2.48 0.42
N LYS A 71 -0.49 2.61 1.14
CA LYS A 71 0.04 3.93 1.53
C LYS A 71 0.54 4.65 0.30
N TYR A 72 0.39 5.96 0.31
CA TYR A 72 1.04 6.83 -0.66
C TYR A 72 1.78 7.92 0.11
N ALA A 73 2.93 8.32 -0.43
CA ALA A 73 3.72 9.41 0.14
C ALA A 73 4.19 10.31 -1.01
N GLN A 74 4.24 11.61 -0.75
CA GLN A 74 5.05 12.52 -1.55
C GLN A 74 6.47 12.50 -0.98
N GLY A 75 7.41 11.88 -1.70
CA GLY A 75 8.83 11.86 -1.31
C GLY A 75 9.48 10.48 -1.43
N ALA A 76 10.73 10.40 -1.00
CA ALA A 76 11.50 9.16 -1.04
C ALA A 76 11.01 8.18 0.05
N CYS A 77 10.50 7.03 -0.36
CA CYS A 77 10.28 5.89 0.55
C CYS A 77 11.63 5.33 1.02
N GLY A 78 11.73 5.03 2.31
CA GLY A 78 12.94 4.47 2.93
C GLY A 78 13.35 3.13 2.33
N ALA A 79 12.42 2.18 2.25
CA ALA A 79 12.61 0.93 1.53
C ALA A 79 11.85 0.93 0.20
N GLY A 80 12.40 0.23 -0.81
CA GLY A 80 11.74 0.12 -2.11
C GLY A 80 12.47 -0.74 -3.13
N ILE A 81 11.74 -1.02 -4.20
CA ILE A 81 12.24 -1.68 -5.40
C ILE A 81 12.07 -0.68 -6.54
N ALA A 82 13.15 -0.40 -7.27
CA ALA A 82 13.13 0.48 -8.42
C ALA A 82 13.61 -0.28 -9.66
N VAL A 83 12.95 -0.02 -10.79
CA VAL A 83 13.41 -0.44 -12.11
C VAL A 83 13.57 0.81 -12.94
N GLU A 84 14.82 1.11 -13.31
CA GLU A 84 15.18 2.24 -14.15
C GLU A 84 15.98 1.72 -15.35
N GLY A 85 15.42 1.89 -16.55
CA GLY A 85 15.96 1.23 -17.75
C GLY A 85 15.94 -0.29 -17.60
N ASP A 86 17.12 -0.91 -17.65
CA ASP A 86 17.34 -2.36 -17.49
C ASP A 86 17.85 -2.74 -16.07
N THR A 87 17.92 -1.78 -15.15
CA THR A 87 18.53 -1.96 -13.84
C THR A 87 17.47 -2.10 -12.76
N LEU A 88 17.43 -3.26 -12.08
CA LEU A 88 16.66 -3.48 -10.86
C LEU A 88 17.51 -3.16 -9.62
N THR A 89 17.01 -2.28 -8.77
CA THR A 89 17.66 -1.84 -7.52
C THR A 89 16.76 -2.09 -6.33
N LEU A 90 17.30 -2.75 -5.31
CA LEU A 90 16.70 -2.91 -3.99
C LEU A 90 17.33 -1.85 -3.07
N LYS A 91 16.51 -1.11 -2.33
CA LYS A 91 16.98 -0.12 -1.35
C LYS A 91 16.24 -0.26 -0.02
N ASP A 92 16.94 0.07 1.05
CA ASP A 92 16.39 0.25 2.38
C ASP A 92 17.21 1.30 3.16
N SER A 93 16.99 1.41 4.46
CA SER A 93 17.75 2.33 5.33
C SER A 93 19.24 1.99 5.45
N SER A 94 19.67 0.77 5.11
CA SER A 94 21.07 0.34 5.15
C SER A 94 21.85 0.67 3.87
N GLY A 95 21.15 0.94 2.76
CA GLY A 95 21.75 1.31 1.50
C GLY A 95 20.96 0.83 0.30
N SER A 96 21.65 0.61 -0.82
CA SER A 96 21.06 0.07 -2.04
C SER A 96 21.98 -0.94 -2.71
N ILE A 97 21.38 -1.94 -3.36
CA ILE A 97 22.08 -2.97 -4.12
C ILE A 97 21.37 -3.24 -5.44
N LYS A 98 22.14 -3.31 -6.51
CA LYS A 98 21.64 -3.71 -7.83
C LYS A 98 21.57 -5.22 -7.93
N LEU A 99 20.58 -5.75 -8.64
CA LEU A 99 20.45 -7.19 -8.86
C LEU A 99 21.70 -7.79 -9.52
N SER A 100 22.36 -7.05 -10.42
CA SER A 100 23.62 -7.47 -11.05
C SER A 100 24.75 -7.73 -10.04
N GLN A 101 24.81 -6.96 -8.95
CA GLN A 101 25.81 -7.13 -7.89
C GLN A 101 25.54 -8.40 -7.07
N ILE A 102 24.27 -8.73 -6.82
CA ILE A 102 23.88 -9.98 -6.16
C ILE A 102 24.23 -11.17 -7.05
N ILE A 103 23.87 -11.13 -8.33
CA ILE A 103 24.18 -12.19 -9.31
C ILE A 103 25.69 -12.45 -9.37
N ALA A 104 26.51 -11.39 -9.37
CA ALA A 104 27.97 -11.52 -9.37
C ALA A 104 28.50 -12.22 -8.10
N LYS A 105 27.88 -11.99 -6.93
CA LYS A 105 28.24 -12.68 -5.68
C LYS A 105 27.82 -14.14 -5.65
N CYS A 106 26.69 -14.50 -6.26
CA CYS A 106 26.19 -15.88 -6.30
C CYS A 106 26.91 -16.78 -7.32
N ARG A 107 27.80 -16.23 -8.17
CA ARG A 107 28.60 -16.98 -9.14
C ARG A 107 29.96 -17.44 -8.61
N GLN A 108 30.28 -17.12 -7.35
CA GLN A 108 31.49 -17.55 -6.64
C GLN A 108 31.21 -18.84 -5.86
#